data_AF-A0A847YST5-F1
#
_entry.id   AF-A0A847YST5-F1
#
_cell.length_a   1.000
_cell.length_b   1.000
_cell.length_c   1.000
_cell.angle_alpha   90.00
_cell.angle_beta   90.00
_cell.angle_gamma   90.00
#
_symmetry.space_group_name_H-M   'P 1'
#
loop_
_entity.id
_entity.type
_entity.pdbx_description
1 polymer ?
#
loop_
_entity_poly.entity_id
_entity_poly.type
_entity_poly.pdbx_seq_one_letter_code
_entity_poly.pdbx_strand_id
1 'polypeptide(L)'
;MYHCWRNNEPITKKNESKEHIIPNALCGKRKPKTLLCDTCNNELHFLDRRLSEDLDFILANLSCKRDSGSAPPIIAVSSDGTEYKMKNGKAKLKDPVFPDSPTVAYVDGKKTEIYNIVARSLDEAHAMVEGLKKKYPDKDFVVEMKKIEVYLDSLNTNSIILSDESFRAIAKIAVNFYMWKVGKKGNIEGAIDYVNGLSKEEIVGIYYNEEAKNLKDCEIAHILYIKGDKEEKILYCYVSLFGAIDFIVLLNDDYNDENYEELYSLNVETRHEDITRFELSLTNTQIKEIINDELPIEDLKRGLGKTNRIIEAKNVLNAVADIITEHIANNNLDTIAKLINEWDNIKSKIDSYPHLATLHCPYQVEVRTQPKLKCDCGLDQTVYMLVSLNISGTVFLQIQIYCNMCGKIFSSHEVKEHITS
;
A
#
# COMPACT_ATOMS: atom_id res chain seq x y z
N MET A 1 -36.19 -3.62 -26.65
CA MET A 1 -35.83 -2.19 -26.51
C MET A 1 -35.58 -1.95 -25.04
N TYR A 2 -34.42 -1.39 -24.67
CA TYR A 2 -34.08 -1.15 -23.26
C TYR A 2 -34.52 0.25 -22.85
N HIS A 3 -34.87 0.43 -21.58
CA HIS A 3 -35.23 1.72 -21.00
C HIS A 3 -34.29 2.02 -19.83
N CYS A 4 -33.95 3.30 -19.67
CA CYS A 4 -33.16 3.78 -18.54
C CYS A 4 -33.94 3.54 -17.25
N TRP A 5 -33.35 2.81 -16.29
CA TRP A 5 -34.09 2.45 -15.08
C TRP A 5 -34.48 3.69 -14.26
N ARG A 6 -33.70 4.77 -14.34
CA ARG A 6 -33.93 6.02 -13.60
C ARG A 6 -35.10 6.84 -14.16
N ASN A 7 -35.03 7.25 -15.43
CA ASN A 7 -36.03 8.16 -16.03
C ASN A 7 -37.01 7.49 -17.00
N ASN A 8 -36.89 6.18 -17.22
CA ASN A 8 -37.71 5.38 -18.14
C ASN A 8 -37.61 5.78 -19.63
N GLU A 9 -36.65 6.62 -20.01
CA GLU A 9 -36.43 6.96 -21.42
C GLU A 9 -35.84 5.77 -22.18
N PRO A 10 -36.22 5.55 -23.45
CA PRO A 10 -35.61 4.52 -24.26
C PRO A 10 -34.09 4.75 -24.43
N ILE A 11 -33.32 3.69 -24.26
CA ILE A 11 -31.89 3.70 -24.54
C ILE A 11 -31.66 3.42 -26.02
N THR A 12 -31.01 4.37 -26.67
CA THR A 12 -30.68 4.38 -28.09
C THR A 12 -29.18 4.57 -28.28
N LYS A 13 -28.68 4.45 -29.51
CA LYS A 13 -27.27 4.75 -29.82
C LYS A 13 -26.86 6.19 -29.52
N LYS A 14 -27.81 7.13 -29.40
CA LYS A 14 -27.52 8.54 -29.15
C LYS A 14 -27.31 8.86 -27.67
N ASN A 15 -27.90 8.09 -26.77
CA ASN A 15 -27.86 8.32 -25.33
C ASN A 15 -27.38 7.07 -24.54
N GLU A 16 -26.87 6.02 -25.20
CA GLU A 16 -26.33 4.85 -24.50
C GLU A 16 -25.09 5.22 -23.68
N SER A 17 -25.09 4.89 -22.39
CA SER A 17 -23.92 5.02 -21.52
C SER A 17 -23.28 3.66 -21.28
N LYS A 18 -21.97 3.65 -20.95
CA LYS A 18 -21.29 2.44 -20.47
C LYS A 18 -21.29 2.44 -18.95
N GLU A 19 -22.44 2.13 -18.36
CA GLU A 19 -22.58 2.12 -16.90
C GLU A 19 -21.97 0.86 -16.31
N HIS A 20 -21.02 1.02 -15.38
CA HIS A 20 -20.44 -0.11 -14.66
C HIS A 20 -21.38 -0.58 -13.55
N ILE A 21 -21.56 -1.89 -13.40
CA ILE A 21 -22.40 -2.44 -12.32
C ILE A 21 -21.75 -2.16 -10.96
N ILE A 22 -20.48 -2.58 -10.81
CA ILE A 22 -19.61 -2.15 -9.73
C ILE A 22 -18.74 -1.02 -10.29
N PRO A 23 -18.62 0.15 -9.62
CA PRO A 23 -17.83 1.26 -10.12
C PRO A 23 -16.44 0.84 -10.61
N ASN A 24 -15.99 1.41 -11.72
CA ASN A 24 -14.63 1.17 -12.24
C ASN A 24 -13.54 1.61 -11.25
N ALA A 25 -13.81 2.64 -10.43
CA ALA A 25 -12.94 3.07 -9.35
C ALA A 25 -12.74 1.96 -8.31
N LEU A 26 -13.77 1.14 -8.07
CA LEU A 26 -13.71 -0.08 -7.28
C LEU A 26 -13.27 -1.30 -8.09
N CYS A 27 -12.58 -1.10 -9.21
CA CYS A 27 -12.02 -2.17 -10.05
C CYS A 27 -13.10 -3.03 -10.75
N GLY A 28 -14.33 -2.53 -10.86
CA GLY A 28 -15.41 -3.20 -11.60
C GLY A 28 -15.10 -3.40 -13.08
N LYS A 29 -15.78 -4.38 -13.69
CA LYS A 29 -15.50 -4.83 -15.07
C LYS A 29 -16.72 -4.80 -15.98
N ARG A 30 -17.88 -5.26 -15.50
CA ARG A 30 -19.11 -5.34 -16.29
C ARG A 30 -19.71 -3.95 -16.47
N LYS A 31 -19.95 -3.58 -17.73
CA LYS A 31 -20.48 -2.27 -18.14
C LYS A 31 -21.60 -2.36 -19.21
N PRO A 32 -22.78 -2.87 -18.86
CA PRO A 32 -23.87 -3.01 -19.82
C PRO A 32 -24.31 -1.63 -20.35
N LYS A 33 -24.65 -1.57 -21.65
CA LYS A 33 -25.13 -0.35 -22.29
C LYS A 33 -26.64 -0.12 -22.14
N THR A 34 -27.29 -0.91 -21.29
CA THR A 34 -28.74 -1.11 -21.26
C THR A 34 -29.37 -0.65 -19.96
N LEU A 35 -28.60 -0.03 -19.06
CA LEU A 35 -29.03 0.33 -17.70
C LEU A 35 -29.46 1.80 -17.60
N LEU A 36 -28.57 2.71 -17.99
CA LEU A 36 -28.75 4.15 -17.85
C LEU A 36 -28.48 4.86 -19.17
N CYS A 37 -29.26 5.91 -19.45
CA CYS A 37 -28.86 6.90 -20.44
C CYS A 37 -27.65 7.71 -19.94
N ASP A 38 -26.93 8.34 -20.86
CA ASP A 38 -25.75 9.18 -20.59
C ASP A 38 -25.99 10.27 -19.53
N THR A 39 -27.13 10.92 -19.60
CA THR A 39 -27.54 12.01 -18.71
C THR A 39 -27.72 11.50 -17.29
N CYS A 40 -28.54 10.45 -17.12
CA CYS A 40 -28.76 9.84 -15.82
C CYS A 40 -27.49 9.24 -15.21
N ASN A 41 -26.60 8.67 -16.05
CA ASN A 41 -25.31 8.15 -15.59
C ASN A 41 -24.43 9.27 -15.03
N ASN A 42 -24.23 10.34 -15.81
CA ASN A 42 -23.42 11.48 -15.39
C ASN A 42 -23.91 12.13 -14.08
N GLU A 43 -25.23 12.25 -13.93
CA GLU A 43 -25.85 12.78 -12.71
C GLU A 43 -25.67 11.88 -11.48
N LEU A 44 -25.52 10.57 -11.65
CA LEU A 44 -25.28 9.63 -10.55
C LEU A 44 -23.79 9.34 -10.29
N HIS A 45 -22.88 9.85 -11.13
CA HIS A 45 -21.45 9.58 -11.03
C HIS A 45 -20.83 10.06 -9.71
N PHE A 46 -21.44 11.05 -9.04
CA PHE A 46 -20.96 11.52 -7.74
C PHE A 46 -21.06 10.44 -6.64
N LEU A 47 -22.04 9.53 -6.73
CA LEU A 47 -22.20 8.40 -5.79
C LEU A 47 -21.00 7.45 -5.91
N ASP A 48 -20.64 7.08 -7.14
CA ASP A 48 -19.49 6.20 -7.41
C ASP A 48 -18.18 6.83 -6.93
N ARG A 49 -18.01 8.14 -7.14
CA ARG A 49 -16.86 8.89 -6.65
C ARG A 49 -16.80 8.86 -5.13
N ARG A 50 -17.92 9.13 -4.45
CA ARG A 50 -17.96 9.21 -3.00
C ARG A 50 -17.67 7.86 -2.34
N LEU A 51 -18.22 6.78 -2.88
CA LEU A 51 -17.91 5.42 -2.43
C LEU A 51 -16.44 5.06 -2.67
N SER A 52 -15.83 5.50 -3.77
CA SER A 52 -14.39 5.31 -3.98
C SER A 52 -13.56 6.06 -2.94
N GLU A 53 -13.89 7.30 -2.64
CA GLU A 53 -13.17 8.13 -1.64
C GLU A 53 -13.25 7.49 -0.25
N ASP A 54 -14.43 7.02 0.15
CA ASP A 54 -14.63 6.34 1.44
C ASP A 54 -13.86 5.00 1.52
N LEU A 55 -13.51 4.40 0.38
CA LEU A 55 -12.78 3.12 0.27
C LEU A 55 -11.34 3.27 -0.27
N ASP A 56 -10.82 4.49 -0.39
CA ASP A 56 -9.53 4.76 -1.04
C ASP A 56 -8.36 4.08 -0.32
N PHE A 57 -8.47 3.83 0.98
CA PHE A 57 -7.46 3.10 1.74
C PHE A 57 -7.32 1.63 1.27
N ILE A 58 -8.42 0.92 0.96
CA ILE A 58 -8.35 -0.43 0.36
C ILE A 58 -7.71 -0.32 -1.02
N LEU A 59 -8.17 0.65 -1.81
CA LEU A 59 -7.74 0.84 -3.19
C LEU A 59 -6.26 1.18 -3.31
N ALA A 60 -5.71 1.99 -2.42
CA ALA A 60 -4.28 2.33 -2.41
C ALA A 60 -3.39 1.14 -2.09
N ASN A 61 -3.91 0.18 -1.32
CA ASN A 61 -3.23 -1.05 -0.96
C ASN A 61 -3.33 -2.12 -2.06
N LEU A 62 -4.32 -2.02 -2.95
CA LEU A 62 -4.51 -2.95 -4.06
C LEU A 62 -3.85 -2.50 -5.36
N SER A 63 -3.20 -3.44 -6.04
CA SER A 63 -2.74 -3.25 -7.43
C SER A 63 -3.86 -3.55 -8.44
N CYS A 64 -5.04 -2.97 -8.26
CA CYS A 64 -6.17 -3.31 -9.12
C CYS A 64 -6.11 -2.60 -10.47
N LYS A 65 -6.50 -3.32 -11.53
CA LYS A 65 -6.58 -2.79 -12.90
C LYS A 65 -7.95 -2.13 -13.11
N ARG A 66 -7.95 -0.85 -13.50
CA ARG A 66 -9.16 -0.08 -13.86
C ARG A 66 -9.13 0.26 -15.35
N ASP A 67 -10.29 0.49 -15.97
CA ASP A 67 -10.34 0.96 -17.36
C ASP A 67 -9.70 2.35 -17.52
N SER A 68 -9.64 3.14 -16.44
CA SER A 68 -9.01 4.46 -16.37
C SER A 68 -7.52 4.42 -15.97
N GLY A 69 -6.94 3.23 -15.81
CA GLY A 69 -5.56 3.03 -15.39
C GLY A 69 -5.43 2.56 -13.93
N SER A 70 -4.40 3.00 -13.23
CA SER A 70 -4.15 2.67 -11.82
C SER A 70 -4.88 3.64 -10.88
N ALA A 71 -5.20 3.21 -9.67
CA ALA A 71 -5.64 4.11 -8.60
C ALA A 71 -4.69 5.31 -8.41
N PRO A 72 -5.22 6.51 -8.12
CA PRO A 72 -4.37 7.62 -7.70
C PRO A 72 -3.67 7.26 -6.38
N PRO A 73 -2.48 7.82 -6.13
CA PRO A 73 -1.82 7.67 -4.86
C PRO A 73 -2.57 8.42 -3.74
N ILE A 74 -2.62 7.85 -2.54
CA ILE A 74 -3.15 8.53 -1.33
C ILE A 74 -2.02 9.00 -0.43
N ILE A 75 -2.32 9.92 0.48
CA ILE A 75 -1.42 10.29 1.58
C ILE A 75 -1.82 9.50 2.82
N ALA A 76 -0.87 8.74 3.34
CA ALA A 76 -0.93 8.04 4.61
C ALA A 76 -0.05 8.75 5.63
N VAL A 77 -0.41 8.67 6.90
CA VAL A 77 0.36 9.25 8.01
C VAL A 77 0.70 8.14 8.99
N SER A 78 1.97 7.98 9.33
CA SER A 78 2.43 7.02 10.36
C SER A 78 2.15 7.53 11.77
N SER A 79 2.34 6.65 12.76
CA SER A 79 2.15 6.96 14.19
C SER A 79 3.03 8.10 14.71
N ASP A 80 4.17 8.36 14.07
CA ASP A 80 5.07 9.48 14.35
C ASP A 80 4.72 10.78 13.59
N GLY A 81 3.65 10.78 12.79
CA GLY A 81 3.21 11.93 12.00
C GLY A 81 3.87 12.06 10.62
N THR A 82 4.75 11.14 10.24
CA THR A 82 5.41 11.18 8.93
C THR A 82 4.44 10.86 7.80
N GLU A 83 4.45 11.66 6.74
CA GLU A 83 3.56 11.49 5.59
C GLU A 83 4.19 10.62 4.48
N TYR A 84 3.40 9.66 4.00
CA TYR A 84 3.77 8.73 2.93
C TYR A 84 2.76 8.80 1.80
N LYS A 85 3.28 8.82 0.57
CA LYS A 85 2.50 8.62 -0.64
C LYS A 85 2.35 7.13 -0.92
N MET A 86 1.13 6.60 -0.78
CA MET A 86 0.83 5.19 -1.02
C MET A 86 0.18 4.95 -2.37
N LYS A 87 0.64 3.92 -3.07
CA LYS A 87 0.07 3.45 -4.34
C LYS A 87 0.40 1.99 -4.58
N ASN A 88 -0.59 1.18 -4.95
CA ASN A 88 -0.41 -0.23 -5.31
C ASN A 88 0.32 -1.04 -4.22
N GLY A 89 -0.02 -0.81 -2.95
CA GLY A 89 0.66 -1.46 -1.82
C GLY A 89 2.12 -1.06 -1.66
N LYS A 90 2.55 0.06 -2.27
CA LYS A 90 3.89 0.65 -2.11
C LYS A 90 3.76 2.04 -1.50
N ALA A 91 4.43 2.28 -0.39
CA ALA A 91 4.57 3.61 0.20
C ALA A 91 5.88 4.22 -0.29
N LYS A 92 5.88 5.54 -0.46
CA LYS A 92 7.08 6.33 -0.62
C LYS A 92 6.94 7.53 0.29
N LEU A 93 8.00 7.87 1.00
CA LEU A 93 8.03 9.09 1.80
C LEU A 93 7.61 10.30 0.92
N LYS A 94 6.69 11.13 1.41
CA LYS A 94 6.17 12.26 0.63
C LYS A 94 7.26 13.30 0.39
N ASP A 95 7.86 13.74 1.50
CA ASP A 95 8.91 14.75 1.54
C ASP A 95 10.12 14.19 2.31
N PRO A 96 11.36 14.39 1.82
CA PRO A 96 12.54 13.94 2.54
C PRO A 96 12.64 14.63 3.90
N VAL A 97 13.01 13.89 4.94
CA VAL A 97 13.20 14.43 6.28
C VAL A 97 14.63 14.90 6.41
N PHE A 98 14.79 16.20 6.66
CA PHE A 98 16.06 16.81 7.00
C PHE A 98 15.92 17.47 8.37
N PRO A 99 16.77 17.14 9.36
CA PRO A 99 16.65 17.71 10.69
C PRO A 99 17.11 19.17 10.68
N ASP A 100 16.35 20.05 11.33
CA ASP A 100 16.69 21.47 11.44
C ASP A 100 18.04 21.70 12.17
N SER A 101 18.39 20.78 13.08
CA SER A 101 19.65 20.78 13.82
C SER A 101 20.18 19.37 14.06
N PRO A 102 21.50 19.15 14.10
CA PRO A 102 22.05 17.85 14.45
C PRO A 102 21.74 17.47 15.91
N THR A 103 21.59 16.19 16.16
CA THR A 103 21.64 15.66 17.52
C THR A 103 23.09 15.66 18.01
N VAL A 104 23.33 16.13 19.22
CA VAL A 104 24.67 16.11 19.84
C VAL A 104 24.79 14.87 20.71
N ALA A 105 25.78 14.03 20.43
CA ALA A 105 26.16 12.88 21.23
C ALA A 105 27.61 12.99 21.69
N TYR A 106 28.00 12.20 22.71
CA TYR A 106 29.40 12.06 23.11
C TYR A 106 29.86 10.64 22.79
N VAL A 107 30.74 10.50 21.80
CA VAL A 107 31.36 9.22 21.43
C VAL A 107 32.82 9.30 21.85
N ASP A 108 33.30 8.34 22.66
CA ASP A 108 34.66 8.33 23.22
C ASP A 108 35.03 9.63 23.96
N GLY A 109 34.08 10.21 24.68
CA GLY A 109 34.27 11.47 25.43
C GLY A 109 34.34 12.74 24.58
N LYS A 110 34.09 12.65 23.27
CA LYS A 110 34.12 13.78 22.33
C LYS A 110 32.73 14.14 21.83
N LYS A 111 32.46 15.45 21.71
CA LYS A 111 31.21 15.97 21.15
C LYS A 111 31.14 15.65 19.66
N THR A 112 30.12 14.88 19.27
CA THR A 112 29.84 14.45 17.91
C THR A 112 28.46 14.96 17.51
N GLU A 113 28.38 15.59 16.35
CA GLU A 113 27.11 15.99 15.75
C GLU A 113 26.63 14.90 14.78
N ILE A 114 25.37 14.49 14.94
CA ILE A 114 24.71 13.43 14.18
C ILE A 114 23.54 14.04 13.41
N TYR A 115 23.54 13.89 12.09
CA TYR A 115 22.43 14.27 11.23
C TYR A 115 21.69 13.01 10.78
N ASN A 116 20.43 12.87 11.21
CA ASN A 116 19.54 11.78 10.79
C ASN A 116 18.69 12.25 9.61
N ILE A 117 19.04 11.79 8.42
CA ILE A 117 18.37 12.17 7.18
C ILE A 117 17.53 11.00 6.69
N VAL A 118 16.32 11.25 6.20
CA VAL A 118 15.50 10.24 5.52
C VAL A 118 15.19 10.71 4.11
N ALA A 119 15.59 9.92 3.12
CA ALA A 119 15.43 10.21 1.70
C ALA A 119 14.56 9.16 1.00
N ARG A 120 13.96 9.54 -0.13
CA ARG A 120 13.05 8.68 -0.93
C ARG A 120 13.81 7.72 -1.84
N SER A 121 15.07 8.01 -2.13
CA SER A 121 15.94 7.20 -2.98
C SER A 121 17.41 7.37 -2.56
N LEU A 122 18.26 6.45 -3.03
CA LEU A 122 19.70 6.52 -2.82
C LEU A 122 20.31 7.77 -3.47
N ASP A 123 19.84 8.14 -4.66
CA ASP A 123 20.32 9.35 -5.36
C ASP A 123 19.96 10.61 -4.59
N GLU A 124 18.76 10.67 -4.01
CA GLU A 124 18.34 11.79 -3.16
C GLU A 124 19.14 11.84 -1.86
N ALA A 125 19.40 10.67 -1.24
CA ALA A 125 20.29 10.57 -0.08
C ALA A 125 21.68 11.14 -0.37
N HIS A 126 22.29 10.77 -1.51
CA HIS A 126 23.56 11.32 -1.94
C HIS A 126 23.49 12.83 -2.16
N ALA A 127 22.45 13.33 -2.83
CA ALA A 127 22.28 14.77 -3.06
C ALA A 127 22.16 15.56 -1.75
N MET A 128 21.45 15.02 -0.76
CA MET A 128 21.29 15.63 0.56
C MET A 128 22.61 15.65 1.35
N VAL A 129 23.39 14.58 1.30
CA VAL A 129 24.74 14.51 1.90
C VAL A 129 25.69 15.53 1.26
N GLU A 130 25.68 15.65 -0.06
CA GLU A 130 26.49 16.65 -0.78
C GLU A 130 26.05 18.08 -0.44
N GLY A 131 24.76 18.31 -0.24
CA GLY A 131 24.23 19.57 0.30
C GLY A 131 24.78 19.92 1.68
N LEU A 132 24.87 18.93 2.58
CA LEU A 132 25.47 19.09 3.91
C LEU A 132 26.95 19.46 3.86
N LYS A 133 27.73 18.74 3.03
CA LYS A 133 29.16 19.02 2.84
C LYS A 133 29.40 20.43 2.32
N LYS A 134 28.57 20.90 1.38
CA LYS A 134 28.64 22.28 0.87
C LYS A 134 28.27 23.32 1.93
N LYS A 135 27.28 23.03 2.78
CA LYS A 135 26.85 23.93 3.85
C LYS A 135 27.89 24.05 4.97
N TYR A 136 28.66 22.99 5.22
CA TYR A 136 29.69 22.95 6.26
C TYR A 136 31.02 22.40 5.71
N PRO A 137 31.75 23.18 4.89
CA PRO A 137 32.97 22.72 4.21
C PRO A 137 34.12 22.36 5.16
N ASP A 138 34.11 22.93 6.37
CA ASP A 138 35.16 22.72 7.38
C ASP A 138 34.95 21.46 8.24
N LYS A 139 33.87 20.70 8.01
CA LYS A 139 33.56 19.47 8.75
C LYS A 139 33.86 18.24 7.90
N ASP A 140 34.55 17.27 8.50
CA ASP A 140 34.69 15.94 7.92
C ASP A 140 33.49 15.08 8.30
N PHE A 141 32.82 14.51 7.29
CA PHE A 141 31.62 13.70 7.44
C PHE A 141 31.92 12.22 7.20
N VAL A 142 31.53 11.38 8.13
CA VAL A 142 31.40 9.93 8.01
C VAL A 142 29.93 9.63 7.73
N VAL A 143 29.66 8.97 6.61
CA VAL A 143 28.30 8.72 6.14
C VAL A 143 28.01 7.22 6.25
N GLU A 144 26.98 6.87 6.98
CA GLU A 144 26.42 5.52 7.01
C GLU A 144 25.04 5.55 6.36
N MET A 145 24.86 4.78 5.29
CA MET A 145 23.59 4.67 4.59
C MET A 145 22.97 3.30 4.86
N LYS A 146 21.74 3.30 5.34
CA LYS A 146 20.96 2.09 5.55
C LYS A 146 19.63 2.21 4.83
N LYS A 147 19.27 1.16 4.08
CA LYS A 147 17.91 1.00 3.57
C LYS A 147 17.02 0.60 4.74
N ILE A 148 15.93 1.34 4.96
CA ILE A 148 15.02 1.08 6.07
C ILE A 148 13.64 0.74 5.53
N GLU A 149 13.09 -0.33 6.06
CA GLU A 149 11.70 -0.70 5.86
C GLU A 149 10.86 0.07 6.87
N VAL A 150 10.01 0.96 6.37
CA VAL A 150 8.99 1.59 7.19
C VAL A 150 7.75 0.72 7.13
N TYR A 151 7.42 0.16 8.28
CA TYR A 151 6.14 -0.46 8.52
C TYR A 151 5.17 0.66 8.86
N LEU A 152 4.23 0.94 7.96
CA LEU A 152 3.08 1.75 8.36
C LEU A 152 2.29 0.85 9.31
N ASP A 153 2.32 1.17 10.60
CA ASP A 153 1.37 0.64 11.58
C ASP A 153 0.01 0.66 10.89
N SER A 154 -0.58 -0.53 10.75
CA SER A 154 -1.81 -0.80 10.00
C SER A 154 -2.65 0.46 9.94
N LEU A 155 -2.58 1.17 8.80
CA LEU A 155 -3.11 2.53 8.63
C LEU A 155 -4.37 2.65 9.43
N ASN A 156 -4.35 3.46 10.49
CA ASN A 156 -5.40 3.57 11.50
C ASN A 156 -6.76 3.17 10.91
N THR A 157 -7.15 1.91 11.13
CA THR A 157 -8.43 1.33 10.68
C THR A 157 -9.63 1.99 11.39
N ASN A 158 -9.34 3.02 12.20
CA ASN A 158 -10.26 3.72 13.08
C ASN A 158 -11.25 4.65 12.37
N SER A 159 -11.29 4.74 11.04
CA SER A 159 -12.35 5.50 10.39
C SER A 159 -12.63 5.09 8.94
N ILE A 160 -13.12 3.87 8.70
CA ILE A 160 -14.05 3.75 7.58
C ILE A 160 -15.33 4.43 8.01
N ILE A 161 -15.58 5.61 7.45
CA ILE A 161 -16.84 6.29 7.61
C ILE A 161 -17.52 6.21 6.25
N LEU A 162 -18.46 5.28 6.13
CA LEU A 162 -19.33 5.22 4.96
C LEU A 162 -20.36 6.33 5.10
N SER A 163 -20.37 7.23 4.13
CA SER A 163 -21.38 8.29 4.02
C SER A 163 -22.73 7.77 3.50
N ASP A 164 -23.80 8.54 3.67
CA ASP A 164 -25.13 8.24 3.11
C ASP A 164 -25.06 8.08 1.58
N GLU A 165 -24.25 8.88 0.90
CA GLU A 165 -23.99 8.71 -0.53
C GLU A 165 -23.30 7.38 -0.86
N SER A 166 -22.45 6.85 0.02
CA SER A 166 -21.85 5.53 -0.14
C SER A 166 -22.88 4.42 -0.03
N PHE A 167 -23.83 4.51 0.92
CA PHE A 167 -24.96 3.57 1.00
C PHE A 167 -25.84 3.65 -0.26
N ARG A 168 -26.13 4.85 -0.78
CA ARG A 168 -26.82 5.03 -2.05
C ARG A 168 -26.04 4.46 -3.25
N ALA A 169 -24.71 4.57 -3.24
CA ALA A 169 -23.86 3.95 -4.26
C ALA A 169 -23.90 2.41 -4.18
N ILE A 170 -23.94 1.83 -2.99
CA ILE A 170 -24.09 0.38 -2.79
C ILE A 170 -25.47 -0.09 -3.29
N ALA A 171 -26.54 0.64 -2.97
CA ALA A 171 -27.87 0.37 -3.51
C ALA A 171 -27.89 0.48 -5.05
N LYS A 172 -27.18 1.47 -5.62
CA LYS A 172 -27.02 1.62 -7.07
C LYS A 172 -26.36 0.40 -7.71
N ILE A 173 -25.34 -0.20 -7.06
CA ILE A 173 -24.71 -1.45 -7.52
C ILE A 173 -25.75 -2.58 -7.61
N ALA A 174 -26.56 -2.75 -6.56
CA ALA A 174 -27.61 -3.77 -6.51
C ALA A 174 -28.70 -3.55 -7.57
N VAL A 175 -29.19 -2.30 -7.72
CA VAL A 175 -30.16 -1.91 -8.76
C VAL A 175 -29.60 -2.18 -10.16
N ASN A 176 -28.36 -1.76 -10.43
CA ASN A 176 -27.70 -2.00 -11.72
C ASN A 176 -27.57 -3.50 -12.01
N PHE A 177 -27.22 -4.31 -11.01
CA PHE A 177 -27.10 -5.76 -11.16
C PHE A 177 -28.45 -6.43 -11.44
N TYR A 178 -29.49 -6.08 -10.68
CA TYR A 178 -30.85 -6.57 -10.88
C TYR A 178 -31.40 -6.18 -12.26
N MET A 179 -31.24 -4.93 -12.67
CA MET A 179 -31.71 -4.46 -13.97
C MET A 179 -30.95 -5.09 -15.13
N TRP A 180 -29.68 -5.46 -14.94
CA TRP A 180 -28.92 -6.17 -15.96
C TRP A 180 -29.38 -7.61 -16.14
N LYS A 181 -29.71 -8.30 -15.04
CA LYS A 181 -30.01 -9.73 -15.03
C LYS A 181 -31.49 -10.06 -15.19
N VAL A 182 -32.36 -9.28 -14.55
CA VAL A 182 -33.81 -9.50 -14.50
C VAL A 182 -34.55 -8.46 -15.34
N GLY A 183 -34.23 -7.17 -15.17
CA GLY A 183 -34.80 -6.09 -15.98
C GLY A 183 -36.25 -5.70 -15.66
N LYS A 184 -36.82 -6.17 -14.54
CA LYS A 184 -38.20 -5.86 -14.10
C LYS A 184 -38.25 -4.65 -13.16
N LYS A 185 -38.19 -3.45 -13.72
CA LYS A 185 -38.15 -2.19 -12.94
C LYS A 185 -39.23 -2.09 -11.84
N GLY A 186 -40.47 -2.49 -12.14
CA GLY A 186 -41.60 -2.38 -11.21
C GLY A 186 -41.41 -3.15 -9.90
N ASN A 187 -40.52 -4.14 -9.88
CA ASN A 187 -40.21 -4.87 -8.65
C ASN A 187 -39.25 -4.15 -7.72
N ILE A 188 -38.62 -3.04 -8.13
CA ILE A 188 -37.54 -2.40 -7.35
C ILE A 188 -37.68 -0.87 -7.30
N GLU A 189 -38.90 -0.34 -7.44
CA GLU A 189 -39.15 1.10 -7.48
C GLU A 189 -38.68 1.81 -6.20
N GLY A 190 -38.94 1.24 -5.03
CA GLY A 190 -38.47 1.79 -3.75
C GLY A 190 -36.94 1.88 -3.66
N ALA A 191 -36.22 0.88 -4.16
CA ALA A 191 -34.76 0.91 -4.22
C ALA A 191 -34.23 1.96 -5.21
N ILE A 192 -34.91 2.16 -6.34
CA ILE A 192 -34.60 3.23 -7.30
C ILE A 192 -34.81 4.60 -6.65
N ASP A 193 -35.88 4.79 -5.89
CA ASP A 193 -36.17 6.04 -5.19
C ASP A 193 -35.11 6.35 -4.11
N TYR A 194 -34.66 5.35 -3.37
CA TYR A 194 -33.54 5.49 -2.43
C TYR A 194 -32.25 5.94 -3.13
N VAL A 195 -31.86 5.28 -4.22
CA VAL A 195 -30.67 5.68 -5.00
C VAL A 195 -30.79 7.13 -5.48
N ASN A 196 -31.98 7.56 -5.89
CA ASN A 196 -32.25 8.93 -6.32
C ASN A 196 -32.35 9.96 -5.16
N GLY A 197 -32.33 9.52 -3.90
CA GLY A 197 -32.51 10.38 -2.73
C GLY A 197 -33.94 10.88 -2.57
N LEU A 198 -34.92 10.15 -3.12
CA LEU A 198 -36.35 10.44 -3.02
C LEU A 198 -37.01 9.71 -1.83
N SER A 199 -36.37 8.65 -1.33
CA SER A 199 -36.76 7.95 -0.11
C SER A 199 -35.84 8.31 1.07
N LYS A 200 -36.39 8.27 2.28
CA LYS A 200 -35.66 8.37 3.55
C LYS A 200 -35.58 7.04 4.31
N GLU A 201 -36.24 6.00 3.79
CA GLU A 201 -36.19 4.68 4.39
C GLU A 201 -34.84 4.05 4.06
N GLU A 202 -34.11 3.62 5.08
CA GLU A 202 -32.86 2.89 4.88
C GLU A 202 -33.16 1.52 4.30
N ILE A 203 -32.39 1.13 3.28
CA ILE A 203 -32.52 -0.15 2.60
C ILE A 203 -31.20 -0.92 2.55
N VAL A 204 -30.12 -0.35 3.09
CA VAL A 204 -28.79 -0.94 3.06
C VAL A 204 -28.30 -1.14 4.49
N GLY A 205 -28.01 -2.39 4.84
CA GLY A 205 -27.39 -2.74 6.10
C GLY A 205 -26.02 -3.37 5.88
N ILE A 206 -25.08 -3.10 6.78
CA ILE A 206 -23.79 -3.80 6.79
C ILE A 206 -24.04 -5.19 7.34
N TYR A 207 -23.53 -6.19 6.64
CA TYR A 207 -23.72 -7.58 6.98
C TYR A 207 -22.38 -8.27 7.09
N TYR A 208 -22.25 -9.14 8.08
CA TYR A 208 -21.07 -9.98 8.24
C TYR A 208 -21.50 -11.42 8.38
N ASN A 209 -21.03 -12.25 7.44
CA ASN A 209 -21.28 -13.68 7.48
C ASN A 209 -19.98 -14.43 7.22
N GLU A 210 -19.49 -15.12 8.26
CA GLU A 210 -18.29 -15.95 8.19
C GLU A 210 -18.49 -17.19 7.31
N GLU A 211 -19.71 -17.75 7.32
CA GLU A 211 -20.06 -19.00 6.64
C GLU A 211 -20.35 -18.79 5.15
N ALA A 212 -20.83 -17.61 4.76
CA ALA A 212 -21.13 -17.28 3.35
C ALA A 212 -19.86 -17.14 2.48
N LYS A 213 -18.66 -17.12 3.08
CA LYS A 213 -17.39 -16.92 2.36
C LYS A 213 -16.73 -18.25 1.99
N ASN A 214 -17.29 -18.99 1.03
CA ASN A 214 -16.57 -20.02 0.26
C ASN A 214 -15.67 -19.41 -0.84
N LEU A 215 -15.06 -18.26 -0.56
CA LEU A 215 -13.99 -17.73 -1.40
C LEU A 215 -12.69 -18.40 -0.98
N LYS A 216 -11.93 -18.94 -1.93
CA LYS A 216 -10.58 -19.45 -1.67
C LYS A 216 -9.84 -18.42 -0.83
N ASP A 217 -9.31 -18.81 0.34
CA ASP A 217 -8.85 -17.92 1.42
C ASP A 217 -7.76 -16.88 1.05
N CYS A 218 -7.32 -16.86 -0.20
CA CYS A 218 -6.28 -15.96 -0.73
C CYS A 218 -6.76 -15.01 -1.84
N GLU A 219 -8.06 -14.95 -2.13
CA GLU A 219 -8.61 -14.12 -3.22
C GLU A 219 -9.31 -12.86 -2.72
N ILE A 220 -9.04 -11.74 -3.39
CA ILE A 220 -9.72 -10.46 -3.17
C ILE A 220 -10.74 -10.32 -4.28
N ALA A 221 -12.02 -10.47 -3.93
CA ALA A 221 -13.09 -10.56 -4.90
C ALA A 221 -14.27 -9.65 -4.53
N HIS A 222 -15.02 -9.25 -5.54
CA HIS A 222 -16.36 -8.70 -5.36
C HIS A 222 -17.39 -9.80 -5.58
N ILE A 223 -18.43 -9.86 -4.76
CA ILE A 223 -19.58 -10.77 -4.94
C ILE A 223 -20.86 -9.95 -4.98
N LEU A 224 -21.72 -10.24 -5.95
CA LEU A 224 -23.11 -9.79 -5.98
C LEU A 224 -24.00 -11.02 -6.04
N TYR A 225 -24.97 -11.13 -5.14
CA TYR A 225 -25.93 -12.22 -5.12
C TYR A 225 -27.34 -11.67 -4.92
N ILE A 226 -28.23 -11.91 -5.88
CA ILE A 226 -29.65 -11.54 -5.78
C ILE A 226 -30.42 -12.77 -5.34
N LYS A 227 -31.33 -12.58 -4.40
CA LYS A 227 -32.36 -13.57 -4.07
C LYS A 227 -33.73 -12.91 -4.01
N GLY A 228 -34.66 -13.45 -4.79
CA GLY A 228 -36.08 -13.22 -4.69
C GLY A 228 -36.72 -14.46 -4.09
N ASP A 229 -37.39 -14.30 -2.95
CA ASP A 229 -38.10 -15.35 -2.23
C ASP A 229 -39.57 -14.94 -2.10
N LYS A 230 -40.43 -15.71 -2.76
CA LYS A 230 -41.88 -15.48 -2.78
C LYS A 230 -42.55 -15.82 -1.45
N GLU A 231 -42.03 -16.81 -0.72
CA GLU A 231 -42.60 -17.24 0.55
C GLU A 231 -42.34 -16.19 1.63
N GLU A 232 -41.11 -15.68 1.67
CA GLU A 232 -40.69 -14.56 2.54
C GLU A 232 -41.11 -13.18 2.02
N LYS A 233 -41.67 -13.13 0.80
CA LYS A 233 -42.05 -11.92 0.07
C LYS A 233 -40.94 -10.89 -0.03
N ILE A 234 -39.71 -11.33 -0.26
CA ILE A 234 -38.55 -10.44 -0.24
C ILE A 234 -37.71 -10.59 -1.50
N LEU A 235 -37.16 -9.47 -1.95
CA LEU A 235 -36.11 -9.40 -2.96
C LEU A 235 -34.98 -8.59 -2.36
N TYR A 236 -33.78 -9.16 -2.33
CA TYR A 236 -32.60 -8.48 -1.82
C TYR A 236 -31.36 -8.81 -2.66
N CYS A 237 -30.34 -7.99 -2.49
CA CYS A 237 -29.02 -8.22 -3.06
C CYS A 237 -27.99 -8.20 -1.94
N TYR A 238 -27.22 -9.28 -1.83
CA TYR A 238 -25.96 -9.29 -1.10
C TYR A 238 -24.87 -8.66 -1.97
N VAL A 239 -24.09 -7.74 -1.40
CA VAL A 239 -22.98 -7.05 -2.06
C VAL A 239 -21.75 -7.19 -1.17
N SER A 240 -20.75 -7.94 -1.61
CA SER A 240 -19.42 -7.99 -0.98
C SER A 240 -18.43 -7.20 -1.80
N LEU A 241 -17.77 -6.22 -1.19
CA LEU A 241 -16.70 -5.45 -1.79
C LEU A 241 -15.34 -5.89 -1.23
N PHE A 242 -14.45 -6.30 -2.13
CA PHE A 242 -13.08 -6.76 -1.83
C PHE A 242 -13.01 -7.95 -0.85
N GLY A 243 -14.12 -8.67 -0.64
CA GLY A 243 -14.27 -9.69 0.41
C GLY A 243 -14.18 -9.11 1.83
N ALA A 244 -14.09 -7.79 1.95
CA ALA A 244 -13.76 -7.07 3.18
C ALA A 244 -15.01 -6.54 3.89
N ILE A 245 -15.94 -5.99 3.10
CA ILE A 245 -17.14 -5.34 3.61
C ILE A 245 -18.31 -5.90 2.83
N ASP A 246 -19.28 -6.45 3.56
CA ASP A 246 -20.47 -7.02 2.96
C ASP A 246 -21.72 -6.24 3.37
N PHE A 247 -22.69 -6.21 2.48
CA PHE A 247 -23.92 -5.45 2.63
C PHE A 247 -25.11 -6.30 2.20
N ILE A 248 -26.24 -6.05 2.83
CA ILE A 248 -27.55 -6.45 2.34
C ILE A 248 -28.27 -5.21 1.85
N VAL A 249 -28.74 -5.26 0.61
CA VAL A 249 -29.60 -4.25 0.00
C VAL A 249 -30.99 -4.84 -0.17
N LEU A 250 -31.97 -4.29 0.53
CA LEU A 250 -33.38 -4.59 0.32
C LEU A 250 -33.85 -3.94 -0.99
N LEU A 251 -34.27 -4.77 -1.95
CA LEU A 251 -34.77 -4.31 -3.24
C LEU A 251 -36.31 -4.22 -3.26
N ASN A 252 -36.99 -5.12 -2.54
CA ASN A 252 -38.44 -5.16 -2.38
C ASN A 252 -38.83 -5.99 -1.15
N ASP A 253 -39.73 -5.51 -0.29
CA ASP A 253 -40.25 -6.25 0.88
C ASP A 253 -41.71 -6.74 0.72
N ASP A 254 -42.28 -6.61 -0.49
CA ASP A 254 -43.50 -7.27 -0.94
C ASP A 254 -43.29 -7.91 -2.34
N TYR A 255 -42.23 -8.71 -2.45
CA TYR A 255 -41.91 -9.43 -3.68
C TYR A 255 -42.93 -10.54 -3.94
N ASN A 256 -43.63 -10.48 -5.08
CA ASN A 256 -44.70 -11.41 -5.43
C ASN A 256 -44.43 -12.24 -6.70
N ASP A 257 -43.25 -12.09 -7.30
CA ASP A 257 -42.80 -12.84 -8.48
C ASP A 257 -42.27 -14.24 -8.09
N GLU A 258 -41.82 -15.04 -9.07
CA GLU A 258 -41.24 -16.36 -8.82
C GLU A 258 -39.90 -16.28 -8.06
N ASN A 259 -39.56 -17.36 -7.35
CA ASN A 259 -38.26 -17.48 -6.69
C ASN A 259 -37.14 -17.30 -7.72
N TYR A 260 -36.13 -16.52 -7.37
CA TYR A 260 -35.05 -16.15 -8.27
C TYR A 260 -33.73 -16.06 -7.53
N GLU A 261 -32.66 -16.59 -8.12
CA GLU A 261 -31.31 -16.45 -7.61
C GLU A 261 -30.34 -16.13 -8.75
N GLU A 262 -29.39 -15.24 -8.49
CA GLU A 262 -28.37 -14.87 -9.47
C GLU A 262 -27.08 -14.46 -8.76
N LEU A 263 -25.95 -14.94 -9.28
CA LEU A 263 -24.64 -14.77 -8.66
C LEU A 263 -23.65 -14.20 -9.66
N TYR A 264 -22.86 -13.24 -9.19
CA TYR A 264 -21.72 -12.70 -9.90
C TYR A 264 -20.54 -12.58 -8.95
N SER A 265 -19.40 -13.16 -9.31
CA SER A 265 -18.13 -12.96 -8.60
C SER A 265 -17.04 -12.47 -9.55
N LEU A 266 -16.24 -11.53 -9.07
CA LEU A 266 -15.13 -10.93 -9.80
C LEU A 266 -13.89 -10.90 -8.91
N ASN A 267 -12.86 -11.63 -9.31
CA ASN A 267 -11.53 -11.47 -8.72
C ASN A 267 -10.94 -10.12 -9.16
N VAL A 268 -10.65 -9.25 -8.20
CA VAL A 268 -10.27 -7.85 -8.41
C VAL A 268 -8.92 -7.71 -9.11
N GLU A 269 -8.02 -8.66 -8.91
CA GLU A 269 -6.64 -8.62 -9.43
C GLU A 269 -6.54 -9.27 -10.80
N THR A 270 -7.02 -10.52 -10.92
CA THR A 270 -6.96 -11.28 -12.17
C THR A 270 -7.99 -10.78 -13.18
N ARG A 271 -9.03 -10.07 -12.72
CA ARG A 271 -10.23 -9.70 -13.48
C ARG A 271 -10.97 -10.92 -14.03
N HIS A 272 -10.69 -12.11 -13.49
CA HIS A 272 -11.41 -13.32 -13.78
C HIS A 272 -12.78 -13.27 -13.11
N GLU A 273 -13.80 -13.63 -13.86
CA GLU A 273 -15.14 -13.80 -13.31
C GLU A 273 -15.33 -15.29 -13.12
N ASP A 274 -15.67 -15.70 -11.90
CA ASP A 274 -15.88 -17.09 -11.56
C ASP A 274 -17.26 -17.25 -10.94
N ILE A 275 -17.79 -18.47 -10.98
CA ILE A 275 -19.03 -18.84 -10.30
C ILE A 275 -18.62 -19.80 -9.18
N THR A 276 -18.26 -19.23 -8.04
CA THR A 276 -18.09 -19.99 -6.80
C THR A 276 -19.47 -20.27 -6.22
N ARG A 277 -19.76 -21.48 -5.74
CA ARG A 277 -21.05 -21.74 -5.07
C ARG A 277 -21.19 -20.80 -3.87
N PHE A 278 -22.25 -20.00 -3.87
CA PHE A 278 -22.64 -19.11 -2.79
C PHE A 278 -24.08 -19.40 -2.43
N GLU A 279 -24.38 -19.50 -1.15
CA GLU A 279 -25.72 -19.81 -0.65
C GLU A 279 -25.96 -18.90 0.56
N LEU A 280 -27.03 -18.11 0.46
CA LEU A 280 -27.47 -17.23 1.53
C LEU A 280 -29.00 -17.23 1.53
N SER A 281 -29.58 -17.40 2.70
CA SER A 281 -31.02 -17.29 2.89
C SER A 281 -31.28 -16.47 4.14
N LEU A 282 -31.96 -15.34 3.95
CA LEU A 282 -32.33 -14.42 5.01
C LEU A 282 -33.83 -14.21 4.94
N THR A 283 -34.48 -14.22 6.09
CA THR A 283 -35.91 -13.90 6.21
C THR A 283 -36.14 -12.39 6.14
N ASN A 284 -37.39 -11.99 5.94
CA ASN A 284 -37.77 -10.57 5.96
C ASN A 284 -37.36 -9.89 7.28
N THR A 285 -37.56 -10.59 8.40
CA THR A 285 -37.17 -10.10 9.73
C THR A 285 -35.67 -9.90 9.86
N GLN A 286 -34.86 -10.89 9.45
CA GLN A 286 -33.39 -10.79 9.53
C GLN A 286 -32.86 -9.62 8.70
N ILE A 287 -33.41 -9.38 7.51
CA ILE A 287 -32.99 -8.26 6.66
C ILE A 287 -33.32 -6.92 7.32
N LYS A 288 -34.52 -6.80 7.91
CA LYS A 288 -34.91 -5.60 8.65
C LYS A 288 -34.04 -5.39 9.89
N GLU A 289 -33.67 -6.45 10.60
CA GLU A 289 -32.72 -6.36 11.71
C GLU A 289 -31.36 -5.84 11.23
N ILE A 290 -30.80 -6.42 10.17
CA ILE A 290 -29.51 -6.00 9.58
C ILE A 290 -29.52 -4.53 9.14
N ILE A 291 -30.61 -4.05 8.55
CA ILE A 291 -30.73 -2.66 8.08
C ILE A 291 -30.85 -1.67 9.23
N ASN A 292 -31.52 -2.07 10.33
CA ASN A 292 -31.75 -1.20 11.48
C ASN A 292 -30.66 -1.33 12.56
N ASP A 293 -29.73 -2.28 12.41
CA ASP A 293 -28.66 -2.50 13.38
C ASP A 293 -27.69 -1.31 13.39
N GLU A 294 -27.13 -1.05 14.57
CA GLU A 294 -26.03 -0.08 14.66
C GLU A 294 -24.81 -0.64 13.90
N LEU A 295 -24.03 0.25 13.29
CA LEU A 295 -22.82 -0.11 12.53
C LEU A 295 -22.01 -1.19 13.26
N PRO A 296 -21.86 -2.42 12.69
CA PRO A 296 -21.17 -3.52 13.35
C PRO A 296 -19.66 -3.33 13.22
N ILE A 297 -19.12 -2.38 13.99
CA ILE A 297 -17.72 -1.92 13.91
C ILE A 297 -16.73 -3.08 14.05
N GLU A 298 -17.00 -4.02 14.95
CA GLU A 298 -16.09 -5.16 15.18
C GLU A 298 -16.06 -6.15 14.01
N ASP A 299 -17.19 -6.34 13.33
CA ASP A 299 -17.26 -7.20 12.16
C ASP A 299 -16.61 -6.54 10.94
N LEU A 300 -16.81 -5.23 10.78
CA LEU A 300 -16.10 -4.43 9.78
C LEU A 300 -14.59 -4.54 9.99
N LYS A 301 -14.10 -4.36 11.22
CA LYS A 301 -12.68 -4.56 11.57
C LYS A 301 -12.20 -5.96 11.21
N ARG A 302 -13.01 -6.99 11.48
CA ARG A 302 -12.66 -8.39 11.18
C ARG A 302 -12.52 -8.63 9.67
N GLY A 303 -13.49 -8.18 8.88
CA GLY A 303 -13.47 -8.27 7.42
C GLY A 303 -12.27 -7.55 6.81
N LEU A 304 -12.01 -6.32 7.24
CA LEU A 304 -10.82 -5.56 6.83
C LEU A 304 -9.52 -6.23 7.25
N GLY A 305 -9.46 -6.77 8.47
CA GLY A 305 -8.30 -7.50 8.97
C GLY A 305 -8.01 -8.75 8.13
N LYS A 306 -9.02 -9.46 7.63
CA LYS A 306 -8.83 -10.56 6.67
C LYS A 306 -8.24 -10.05 5.35
N THR A 307 -8.85 -9.03 4.75
CA THR A 307 -8.38 -8.50 3.46
C THR A 307 -6.98 -7.90 3.55
N ASN A 308 -6.67 -7.16 4.62
CA ASN A 308 -5.33 -6.64 4.87
C ASN A 308 -4.32 -7.79 4.96
N ARG A 309 -4.57 -8.85 5.73
CA ARG A 309 -3.66 -10.01 5.79
C ARG A 309 -3.37 -10.62 4.40
N ILE A 310 -4.38 -10.73 3.54
CA ILE A 310 -4.20 -11.22 2.16
C ILE A 310 -3.32 -10.26 1.34
N ILE A 311 -3.55 -8.95 1.47
CA ILE A 311 -2.74 -7.92 0.79
C ILE A 311 -1.29 -7.97 1.27
N GLU A 312 -1.09 -8.04 2.59
CA GLU A 312 0.23 -8.09 3.22
C GLU A 312 1.02 -9.30 2.74
N ALA A 313 0.41 -10.49 2.78
CA ALA A 313 1.03 -11.71 2.26
C ALA A 313 1.45 -11.56 0.79
N LYS A 314 0.62 -10.93 -0.04
CA LYS A 314 0.94 -10.66 -1.46
C LYS A 314 2.07 -9.65 -1.63
N ASN A 315 2.12 -8.61 -0.81
CA ASN A 315 3.20 -7.62 -0.86
C ASN A 315 4.54 -8.24 -0.50
N VAL A 316 4.59 -9.11 0.52
CA VAL A 316 5.78 -9.89 0.85
C VAL A 316 6.23 -10.76 -0.33
N LEU A 317 5.30 -11.50 -0.95
CA LEU A 317 5.59 -12.34 -2.12
C LEU A 317 6.15 -11.53 -3.29
N ASN A 318 5.58 -10.37 -3.57
CA ASN A 318 6.05 -9.47 -4.63
C ASN A 318 7.44 -8.89 -4.31
N ALA A 319 7.71 -8.52 -3.06
CA ALA A 319 9.01 -8.02 -2.65
C ALA A 319 10.10 -9.10 -2.80
N VAL A 320 9.79 -10.35 -2.42
CA VAL A 320 10.69 -11.49 -2.63
C VAL A 320 10.93 -11.70 -4.13
N ALA A 321 9.90 -11.63 -4.96
CA ALA A 321 10.04 -11.76 -6.42
C ALA A 321 10.90 -10.64 -7.04
N ASP A 322 10.73 -9.38 -6.59
CA ASP A 322 11.55 -8.25 -7.01
C ASP A 322 13.03 -8.49 -6.67
N ILE A 323 13.32 -8.93 -5.43
CA ILE A 323 14.69 -9.27 -4.97
C ILE A 323 15.29 -10.38 -5.84
N ILE A 324 14.55 -11.47 -6.06
CA ILE A 324 15.01 -12.58 -6.90
C ILE A 324 15.33 -12.08 -8.32
N THR A 325 14.45 -11.26 -8.90
CA THR A 325 14.62 -10.71 -10.24
C THR A 325 15.87 -9.83 -10.35
N GLU A 326 16.12 -8.97 -9.36
CA GLU A 326 17.32 -8.14 -9.28
C GLU A 326 18.60 -8.98 -9.17
N HIS A 327 18.59 -10.04 -8.36
CA HIS A 327 19.75 -10.93 -8.19
C HIS A 327 20.02 -11.79 -9.43
N ILE A 328 18.98 -12.23 -10.13
CA ILE A 328 19.10 -12.90 -11.44
C ILE A 328 19.73 -11.94 -12.46
N ALA A 329 19.25 -10.69 -12.53
CA ALA A 329 19.81 -9.68 -13.43
C ALA A 329 21.30 -9.39 -13.16
N ASN A 330 21.74 -9.54 -11.90
CA ASN A 330 23.11 -9.33 -11.45
C ASN A 330 23.98 -10.61 -11.47
N ASN A 331 23.50 -11.74 -12.03
CA ASN A 331 24.23 -13.03 -12.12
C ASN A 331 24.78 -13.58 -10.78
N ASN A 332 24.13 -13.29 -9.66
CA ASN A 332 24.59 -13.71 -8.33
C ASN A 332 23.87 -14.99 -7.86
N LEU A 333 24.28 -16.15 -8.41
CA LEU A 333 23.66 -17.46 -8.18
C LEU A 333 23.76 -17.96 -6.73
N ASP A 334 24.83 -17.63 -6.00
CA ASP A 334 25.02 -18.03 -4.60
C ASP A 334 24.00 -17.37 -3.65
N THR A 335 23.48 -16.20 -4.02
CA THR A 335 22.50 -15.48 -3.21
C THR A 335 21.08 -16.03 -3.44
N ILE A 336 20.79 -16.51 -4.65
CA ILE A 336 19.53 -17.18 -4.97
C ILE A 336 19.37 -18.48 -4.17
N ALA A 337 20.45 -19.26 -4.02
CA ALA A 337 20.45 -20.47 -3.19
C ALA A 337 20.19 -20.16 -1.69
N LYS A 338 20.69 -19.03 -1.18
CA LYS A 338 20.39 -18.56 0.18
C LYS A 338 18.93 -18.12 0.35
N LEU A 339 18.37 -17.39 -0.60
CA LEU A 339 16.96 -16.96 -0.58
C LEU A 339 15.98 -18.15 -0.66
N ILE A 340 16.31 -19.18 -1.44
CA ILE A 340 15.54 -20.43 -1.49
C ILE A 340 15.57 -21.15 -0.12
N ASN A 341 16.71 -21.14 0.57
CA ASN A 341 16.80 -21.70 1.93
C ASN A 341 16.10 -20.82 2.99
N GLU A 342 16.03 -19.51 2.77
CA GLU A 342 15.26 -18.60 3.62
C GLU A 342 13.75 -18.66 3.36
N TRP A 343 13.32 -19.21 2.21
CA TRP A 343 11.91 -19.35 1.84
C TRP A 343 11.09 -20.09 2.89
N ASP A 344 11.62 -21.17 3.46
CA ASP A 344 10.92 -21.92 4.52
C ASP A 344 10.76 -21.09 5.80
N ASN A 345 11.70 -20.18 6.07
CA ASN A 345 11.65 -19.22 7.18
C ASN A 345 10.67 -18.06 6.89
N ILE A 346 10.63 -17.58 5.65
CA ILE A 346 9.66 -16.56 5.18
C ILE A 346 8.26 -17.14 5.20
N LYS A 347 8.07 -18.39 4.78
CA LYS A 347 6.81 -19.12 4.81
C LYS A 347 6.32 -19.33 6.26
N SER A 348 7.21 -19.74 7.16
CA SER A 348 6.92 -19.80 8.60
C SER A 348 6.58 -18.44 9.21
N LYS A 349 7.17 -17.34 8.71
CA LYS A 349 6.83 -15.97 9.09
C LYS A 349 5.45 -15.57 8.59
N ILE A 350 5.14 -15.81 7.31
CA ILE A 350 3.81 -15.57 6.72
C ILE A 350 2.73 -16.32 7.53
N ASP A 351 3.02 -17.54 7.97
CA ASP A 351 2.12 -18.35 8.81
C ASP A 351 1.99 -17.85 10.27
N SER A 352 2.84 -16.91 10.72
CA SER A 352 2.88 -16.44 12.12
C SER A 352 2.57 -14.95 12.35
N TYR A 353 2.30 -14.14 11.32
CA TYR A 353 2.04 -12.70 11.48
C TYR A 353 0.53 -12.34 11.54
N PRO A 354 0.05 -11.70 12.63
CA PRO A 354 -1.32 -11.19 12.70
C PRO A 354 -1.51 -9.79 12.08
N HIS A 355 -0.49 -8.94 12.00
CA HIS A 355 -0.59 -7.57 11.49
C HIS A 355 0.78 -7.16 10.95
N LEU A 356 0.90 -6.60 9.74
CA LEU A 356 1.85 -5.55 9.33
C LEU A 356 2.02 -5.51 7.79
N ALA A 357 1.70 -4.38 7.17
CA ALA A 357 1.97 -4.12 5.76
C ALA A 357 3.44 -3.77 5.53
N THR A 358 4.14 -4.60 4.76
CA THR A 358 5.46 -4.29 4.21
C THR A 358 5.33 -3.39 2.99
N LEU A 359 6.05 -2.27 2.98
CA LEU A 359 6.05 -1.25 1.95
C LEU A 359 7.48 -0.94 1.48
N HIS A 360 7.66 -0.69 0.17
CA HIS A 360 8.96 -0.41 -0.43
C HIS A 360 9.68 0.82 0.20
N CYS A 361 10.99 0.66 0.39
CA CYS A 361 11.87 1.41 1.30
C CYS A 361 12.16 2.90 0.98
N PRO A 362 12.17 3.77 2.00
CA PRO A 362 13.07 4.93 2.08
C PRO A 362 14.49 4.54 2.55
N TYR A 363 15.47 5.41 2.29
CA TYR A 363 16.83 5.28 2.80
C TYR A 363 17.01 6.20 4.02
N GLN A 364 17.52 5.68 5.13
CA GLN A 364 17.99 6.50 6.24
C GLN A 364 19.51 6.63 6.15
N VAL A 365 19.99 7.85 6.32
CA VAL A 365 21.41 8.17 6.36
C VAL A 365 21.73 8.75 7.72
N GLU A 366 22.63 8.11 8.44
CA GLU A 366 23.26 8.67 9.63
C GLU A 366 24.58 9.29 9.21
N VAL A 367 24.72 10.61 9.38
CA VAL A 367 25.98 11.30 9.10
C VAL A 367 26.60 11.73 10.42
N ARG A 368 27.78 11.19 10.71
CA ARG A 368 28.60 11.54 11.88
C ARG A 368 29.71 12.47 11.45
N THR A 369 30.07 13.43 12.30
CA THR A 369 31.26 14.26 12.10
C THR A 369 32.42 13.73 12.94
N GLN A 370 33.61 13.59 12.36
CA GLN A 370 34.82 13.25 13.12
C GLN A 370 35.92 14.29 12.87
N PRO A 371 36.65 14.76 13.89
CA PRO A 371 37.84 15.60 13.66
C PRO A 371 39.03 14.75 13.21
N LYS A 372 39.78 15.21 12.19
CA LYS A 372 41.05 14.61 11.74
C LYS A 372 42.11 14.59 12.84
N LEU A 373 42.73 13.44 13.06
CA LEU A 373 44.07 13.35 13.65
C LEU A 373 45.10 13.69 12.58
N LYS A 374 45.68 14.89 12.65
CA LYS A 374 46.80 15.29 11.80
C LYS A 374 48.10 14.91 12.51
N CYS A 375 48.90 14.04 11.88
CA CYS A 375 50.25 13.72 12.34
C CYS A 375 51.24 14.53 11.50
N ASP A 376 52.03 15.39 12.15
CA ASP A 376 53.00 16.26 11.47
C ASP A 376 54.35 15.56 11.19
N CYS A 377 54.40 14.22 11.18
CA CYS A 377 55.63 13.49 10.91
C CYS A 377 56.08 13.65 9.44
N GLY A 378 57.25 14.24 9.24
CA GLY A 378 57.87 14.43 7.92
C GLY A 378 59.31 13.90 7.88
N LEU A 379 59.83 13.69 6.66
CA LEU A 379 61.20 13.20 6.46
C LEU A 379 62.24 14.09 7.17
N ASP A 380 62.03 15.40 7.19
CA ASP A 380 62.94 16.36 7.85
C ASP A 380 63.13 16.08 9.35
N GLN A 381 62.03 15.77 10.05
CA GLN A 381 62.07 15.45 11.49
C GLN A 381 62.72 14.10 11.74
N THR A 382 62.47 13.13 10.85
CA THR A 382 63.08 11.79 10.89
C THR A 382 64.61 11.86 10.69
N VAL A 383 65.06 12.67 9.72
CA VAL A 383 66.49 12.91 9.44
C VAL A 383 67.16 13.63 10.61
N TYR A 384 66.53 14.69 11.14
CA TYR A 384 67.06 15.42 12.30
C TYR A 384 67.29 14.50 13.51
N MET A 385 66.35 13.59 13.76
CA MET A 385 66.44 12.63 14.87
C MET A 385 67.60 11.63 14.68
N LEU A 386 67.82 11.14 13.46
CA LEU A 386 68.93 10.24 13.14
C LEU A 386 70.30 10.92 13.25
N VAL A 387 70.41 12.16 12.77
CA VAL A 387 71.64 12.97 12.89
C VAL A 387 71.96 13.24 14.36
N SER A 388 70.94 13.52 15.18
CA SER A 388 71.10 13.77 16.62
C SER A 388 71.55 12.53 17.40
N LEU A 389 71.34 11.32 16.86
CA LEU A 389 71.77 10.06 17.46
C LEU A 389 73.21 9.65 17.06
N ASN A 390 73.92 10.50 16.30
CA ASN A 390 75.31 10.28 15.87
C ASN A 390 75.54 8.94 15.15
N ILE A 391 74.50 8.41 14.51
CA ILE A 391 74.58 7.21 13.68
C ILE A 391 75.33 7.61 12.42
N SER A 392 76.56 7.12 12.22
CA SER A 392 77.38 7.43 11.05
C SER A 392 77.84 6.16 10.33
N GLY A 393 78.01 6.26 9.01
CA GLY A 393 78.53 5.17 8.17
C GLY A 393 77.50 4.14 7.71
N THR A 394 77.99 2.98 7.29
CA THR A 394 77.28 1.88 6.59
C THR A 394 76.08 1.26 7.33
N VAL A 395 75.77 1.71 8.55
CA VAL A 395 74.61 1.28 9.37
C VAL A 395 73.27 1.84 8.85
N PHE A 396 73.29 2.87 7.99
CA PHE A 396 72.07 3.45 7.41
C PHE A 396 71.24 2.50 6.53
N LEU A 397 71.84 1.42 6.01
CA LEU A 397 71.22 0.59 4.98
C LEU A 397 70.15 -0.39 5.51
N GLN A 398 69.92 -0.47 6.83
CA GLN A 398 68.99 -1.46 7.42
C GLN A 398 68.00 -0.90 8.46
N ILE A 399 67.89 0.43 8.62
CA ILE A 399 67.00 1.03 9.62
C ILE A 399 65.65 1.38 8.99
N GLN A 400 64.55 0.87 9.55
CA GLN A 400 63.18 1.33 9.30
C GLN A 400 62.73 2.18 10.49
N ILE A 401 62.22 3.38 10.21
CA ILE A 401 61.74 4.28 11.25
C ILE A 401 60.22 4.29 11.23
N TYR A 402 59.64 3.94 12.37
CA TYR A 402 58.20 3.82 12.55
C TYR A 402 57.66 4.99 13.37
N CYS A 403 56.66 5.70 12.83
CA CYS A 403 55.93 6.71 13.57
C CYS A 403 54.86 6.06 14.46
N ASN A 404 55.08 6.04 15.78
CA ASN A 404 54.12 5.48 16.74
C ASN A 404 52.74 6.17 16.73
N MET A 405 52.64 7.38 16.19
CA MET A 405 51.39 8.16 16.20
C MET A 405 50.49 7.91 14.98
N CYS A 406 51.05 7.61 13.81
CA CYS A 406 50.27 7.40 12.57
C CYS A 406 50.58 6.10 11.84
N GLY A 407 51.53 5.31 12.33
CA GLY A 407 51.94 4.03 11.72
C GLY A 407 52.78 4.16 10.47
N LYS A 408 53.14 5.38 10.04
CA LYS A 408 53.96 5.61 8.84
C LYS A 408 55.37 5.07 9.04
N ILE A 409 55.85 4.31 8.05
CA ILE A 409 57.20 3.75 7.99
C ILE A 409 57.99 4.57 6.98
N PHE A 410 59.16 5.07 7.39
CA PHE A 410 60.12 5.70 6.50
C PHE A 410 61.19 4.67 6.14
N SER A 411 61.33 4.39 4.86
CA SER A 411 62.31 3.43 4.38
C SER A 411 63.73 4.02 4.40
N SER A 412 64.73 3.15 4.51
CA SER A 412 66.14 3.54 4.44
C SER A 412 66.51 4.21 3.11
N HIS A 413 65.76 3.94 2.03
CA HIS A 413 65.96 4.55 0.72
C HIS A 413 65.50 6.01 0.70
N GLU A 414 64.27 6.29 1.15
CA GLU A 414 63.70 7.64 1.19
C GLU A 414 64.53 8.57 2.09
N VAL A 415 64.94 8.09 3.27
CA VAL A 415 65.79 8.85 4.19
C VAL A 415 67.14 9.17 3.57
N LYS A 416 67.70 8.25 2.76
CA LYS A 416 69.00 8.43 2.10
C LYS A 416 68.92 9.48 0.99
N GLU A 417 67.92 9.40 0.11
CA GLU A 417 67.73 10.37 -0.97
C GLU A 417 67.62 11.79 -0.44
N HIS A 418 66.87 11.96 0.66
CA HIS A 418 66.61 13.25 1.31
C HIS A 418 67.80 13.84 2.08
N ILE A 419 68.77 13.02 2.49
CA ILE A 419 70.04 13.48 3.08
C ILE A 419 71.03 13.89 1.98
N THR A 420 70.95 13.25 0.80
CA THR A 420 71.84 13.53 -0.33
C THR A 420 71.38 14.66 -1.24
N SER A 421 70.11 15.06 -1.18
CA SER A 421 69.53 16.26 -1.81
C SER A 421 69.73 17.49 -0.96
#